data_AF-A0AAR5PRZ3-F1
#
_entry.id   AF-A0AAR5PRZ3-F1
#
_cell.length_a   1.000
_cell.length_b   1.000
_cell.length_c   1.000
_cell.angle_alpha   90.00
_cell.angle_beta   90.00
_cell.angle_gamma   90.00
#
_symmetry.space_group_name_H-M   'P 1'
#
loop_
_entity.id
_entity.type
_entity.pdbx_description
1 polymer ?
#
loop_
_entity_poly.entity_id
_entity_poly.type
_entity_poly.pdbx_seq_one_letter_code
_entity_poly.pdbx_strand_id
1 'polypeptide(L)'
;MGCNSSKAKLDITSAPAARDTSENEFVEGVVCKVQDINENEMKTFELDEEKVLVVKQNGVISALGSKCTHYGAPLVNGALGDGRIRCQWHGACFKLATGDIEDFPGLDSLPCYKVTIENDSVKVRARKSELSSNKRVKPMAKRAAPASEKIVVIGGGPSGATAVETLRQEGFTGQIVLVCKENYLPYDRVKVSKQMDFEIGKAQFRTDQFYQDNGIEVLKGVAATAVDTAANTVSLSNGAELQYDKLYVATGCKPRKPNVPGADLKNVRVLKDYDDSAYAFPLLNPDVEIVVIGSSFIGMEAANFCVDKVKSVTVVGRGAVPFRSTWGERIGAAILALFESKGVKYIANNGIKKINGSGAVSSVELNDGQILKCDILFCGIGSSYFTDFLKGSGVELQPDGSIETNEFMQTNVPNVYAGGDIAYAPVWSYHNRKVAIGHYGLAQYHGRAAAVNMLGKNEPIKAVPYFWTMLFGKGFRYAGHGSYDDIIYAGDVEGLKFMAFFLKEHEVVSVTSCGMDPLVSKFAERLAEDRKLYRSDLQEDPLAWSKAA
;
A
#
# COMPACT_ATOMS: atom_id res chain seq x y z
N MET A 1 -26.89 86.71 17.21
CA MET A 1 -27.30 85.37 17.68
C MET A 1 -26.26 84.41 17.13
N GLY A 2 -25.36 83.75 17.85
CA GLY A 2 -25.21 83.46 19.27
C GLY A 2 -24.71 82.01 19.37
N CYS A 3 -23.56 81.79 20.04
CA CYS A 3 -23.04 80.50 20.53
C CYS A 3 -22.72 79.40 19.50
N ASN A 4 -21.77 78.47 19.68
CA ASN A 4 -20.96 78.11 20.84
C ASN A 4 -19.73 77.31 20.37
N SER A 5 -18.63 77.46 21.09
CA SER A 5 -17.45 76.61 21.07
C SER A 5 -17.68 75.25 21.74
N SER A 6 -17.15 74.16 21.18
CA SER A 6 -16.66 73.03 22.01
C SER A 6 -15.62 72.18 21.27
N LYS A 7 -14.52 71.95 21.98
CA LYS A 7 -13.41 71.05 21.66
C LYS A 7 -13.88 69.59 21.74
N ALA A 8 -13.43 68.74 20.82
CA ALA A 8 -13.40 67.30 21.02
C ALA A 8 -12.03 66.75 20.61
N LYS A 9 -11.51 65.89 21.47
CA LYS A 9 -10.14 65.38 21.56
C LYS A 9 -9.78 64.45 20.39
N LEU A 10 -8.52 64.54 19.95
CA LEU A 10 -7.81 63.45 19.29
C LEU A 10 -7.60 62.34 20.31
N ASP A 11 -8.38 61.26 20.22
CA ASP A 11 -8.00 59.97 20.80
C ASP A 11 -7.33 59.14 19.72
N ILE A 12 -6.01 59.00 19.88
CA ILE A 12 -5.18 58.02 19.18
C ILE A 12 -5.56 56.66 19.78
N THR A 13 -6.54 55.99 19.19
CA THR A 13 -6.84 54.60 19.55
C THR A 13 -5.73 53.72 18.99
N SER A 14 -4.86 53.29 19.91
CA SER A 14 -3.91 52.21 19.76
C SER A 14 -4.51 51.04 18.98
N ALA A 15 -3.86 50.67 17.88
CA ALA A 15 -4.08 49.38 17.25
C ALA A 15 -3.99 48.29 18.34
N PRO A 16 -4.91 47.31 18.39
CA PRO A 16 -4.76 46.20 19.31
C PRO A 16 -3.48 45.48 18.94
N ALA A 17 -2.53 45.45 19.89
CA ALA A 17 -1.35 44.61 19.82
C ALA A 17 -1.80 43.20 19.43
N ALA A 18 -1.19 42.66 18.38
CA ALA A 18 -1.32 41.25 18.04
C ALA A 18 -1.01 40.44 19.30
N ARG A 19 -2.06 39.86 19.91
CA ARG A 19 -1.86 38.85 20.95
C ARG A 19 -1.14 37.70 20.28
N ASP A 20 0.03 37.40 20.82
CA ASP A 20 0.85 36.26 20.48
C ASP A 20 -0.01 34.99 20.43
N THR A 21 -0.25 34.49 19.22
CA THR A 21 -1.04 33.28 18.96
C THR A 21 -0.18 32.02 18.99
N SER A 22 1.12 32.15 19.29
CA SER A 22 2.07 31.04 19.14
C SER A 22 2.15 30.08 20.32
N GLU A 23 1.85 30.50 21.56
CA GLU A 23 1.99 29.60 22.73
C GLU A 23 0.78 28.66 22.94
N ASN A 24 -0.43 29.08 22.58
CA ASN A 24 -1.65 28.27 22.80
C ASN A 24 -1.78 27.05 21.87
N GLU A 25 -1.01 27.03 20.79
CA GLU A 25 -1.03 25.97 19.77
C GLU A 25 -0.15 24.76 20.13
N PHE A 26 0.79 24.95 21.07
CA PHE A 26 1.72 23.91 21.49
C PHE A 26 1.35 23.38 22.87
N VAL A 27 1.78 22.15 23.12
CA VAL A 27 1.85 21.58 24.46
C VAL A 27 3.29 21.14 24.72
N GLU A 28 3.72 21.32 25.96
CA GLU A 28 5.08 20.97 26.41
C GLU A 28 5.00 20.28 27.77
N GLY A 29 5.72 19.19 27.93
CA GLY A 29 5.74 18.42 29.18
C GLY A 29 6.96 17.53 29.30
N VAL A 30 7.34 17.21 30.54
CA VAL A 30 8.31 16.16 30.83
C VAL A 30 7.62 14.82 30.62
N VAL A 31 8.13 14.00 29.71
CA VAL A 31 7.52 12.71 29.36
C VAL A 31 8.22 11.53 30.04
N CYS A 32 9.53 11.64 30.30
CA CYS A 32 10.33 10.63 30.99
C CYS A 32 11.69 11.18 31.45
N LYS A 33 12.49 10.36 32.13
CA LYS A 33 13.92 10.59 32.36
C LYS A 33 14.77 9.90 31.30
N VAL A 34 16.00 10.39 31.09
CA VAL A 34 16.97 9.79 30.14
C VAL A 34 17.24 8.31 30.43
N GLN A 35 17.25 7.91 31.71
CA GLN A 35 17.46 6.52 32.14
C GLN A 35 16.23 5.61 31.93
N ASP A 36 15.06 6.17 31.66
CA ASP A 36 13.83 5.39 31.47
C ASP A 36 13.78 4.78 30.06
N ILE A 37 14.71 5.14 29.17
CA ILE A 37 14.84 4.59 27.82
C ILE A 37 16.27 4.15 27.54
N ASN A 38 16.42 2.87 27.21
CA ASN A 38 17.67 2.22 26.87
C ASN A 38 18.08 2.52 25.43
N GLU A 39 19.35 2.30 25.11
CA GLU A 39 19.83 2.37 23.73
C GLU A 39 19.12 1.31 22.86
N ASN A 40 18.72 1.69 21.64
CA ASN A 40 17.92 0.88 20.71
C ASN A 40 16.55 0.45 21.28
N GLU A 41 15.94 1.30 22.09
CA GLU A 41 14.62 1.09 22.67
C GLU A 41 13.60 2.10 22.14
N MET A 42 12.34 1.65 22.07
CA MET A 42 11.18 2.50 21.81
C MET A 42 10.21 2.39 22.97
N LYS A 43 9.71 3.52 23.49
CA LYS A 43 8.68 3.58 24.53
C LYS A 43 7.62 4.61 24.23
N THR A 44 6.42 4.38 24.71
CA THR A 44 5.33 5.37 24.62
C THR A 44 5.17 6.08 25.95
N PHE A 45 5.01 7.40 25.89
CA PHE A 45 4.75 8.25 27.05
C PHE A 45 3.55 9.17 26.78
N GLU A 46 2.94 9.69 27.83
CA GLU A 46 1.79 10.59 27.73
C GLU A 46 2.23 12.05 27.61
N LEU A 47 1.53 12.81 26.78
CA LEU A 47 1.64 14.26 26.63
C LEU A 47 0.25 14.78 26.26
N ASP A 48 -0.35 15.62 27.11
CA ASP A 48 -1.68 16.24 26.85
C ASP A 48 -2.78 15.21 26.55
N GLU A 49 -2.88 14.15 27.36
CA GLU A 49 -3.82 13.01 27.18
C GLU A 49 -3.58 12.15 25.93
N GLU A 50 -2.63 12.54 25.08
CA GLU A 50 -2.20 11.80 23.89
C GLU A 50 -0.90 11.03 24.14
N LYS A 51 -0.54 10.18 23.18
CA LYS A 51 0.64 9.31 23.26
C LYS A 51 1.73 9.74 22.28
N VAL A 52 2.95 9.90 22.79
CA VAL A 52 4.15 10.14 21.99
C VAL A 52 5.07 8.92 22.03
N LEU A 53 5.68 8.58 20.90
CA LEU A 53 6.71 7.54 20.83
C LEU A 53 8.07 8.19 21.02
N VAL A 54 8.76 7.81 22.08
CA VAL A 54 10.15 8.21 22.33
C VAL A 54 11.06 7.05 21.95
N VAL A 55 12.12 7.38 21.22
CA VAL A 55 13.11 6.42 20.71
C VAL A 55 14.48 6.92 21.09
N LYS A 56 15.35 6.02 21.55
CA LYS A 56 16.76 6.31 21.78
C LYS A 56 17.62 5.43 20.89
N GLN A 57 18.36 6.05 19.98
CA GLN A 57 19.26 5.37 19.05
C GLN A 57 20.43 6.28 18.69
N ASN A 58 21.62 5.70 18.59
CA ASN A 58 22.89 6.39 18.38
C ASN A 58 23.11 7.53 19.39
N GLY A 59 22.69 7.32 20.64
CA GLY A 59 22.77 8.33 21.72
C GLY A 59 21.80 9.51 21.57
N VAL A 60 20.93 9.52 20.57
CA VAL A 60 19.94 10.58 20.32
C VAL A 60 18.56 10.13 20.80
N ILE A 61 17.90 10.96 21.61
CA ILE A 61 16.50 10.78 22.01
C ILE A 61 15.61 11.58 21.06
N SER A 62 14.73 10.89 20.34
CA SER A 62 13.75 11.48 19.41
C SER A 62 12.33 11.22 19.90
N ALA A 63 11.39 12.10 19.57
CA ALA A 63 9.96 11.93 19.87
C ALA A 63 9.12 12.09 18.60
N LEU A 64 8.25 11.12 18.32
CA LEU A 64 7.43 11.02 17.11
C LEU A 64 5.96 10.69 17.44
N GLY A 65 5.08 10.78 16.44
CA GLY A 65 3.75 10.17 16.49
C GLY A 65 3.81 8.68 16.88
N SER A 66 2.88 8.25 17.73
CA SER A 66 2.88 6.92 18.34
C SER A 66 2.22 5.81 17.50
N LYS A 67 1.46 6.19 16.47
CA LYS A 67 0.74 5.24 15.61
C LYS A 67 1.20 5.34 14.16
N CYS A 68 1.16 4.23 13.44
CA CYS A 68 1.41 4.19 12.00
C CYS A 68 0.34 5.01 11.27
N THR A 69 0.75 5.90 10.37
CA THR A 69 -0.17 6.78 9.62
C THR A 69 -1.07 6.07 8.61
N HIS A 70 -0.80 4.79 8.30
CA HIS A 70 -1.66 3.97 7.46
C HIS A 70 -2.97 3.63 8.18
N TYR A 71 -2.97 2.60 9.05
CA TYR A 71 -4.17 2.12 9.77
C TYR A 71 -4.03 2.21 11.31
N GLY A 72 -3.15 3.07 11.83
CA GLY A 72 -3.10 3.37 13.27
C GLY A 72 -2.43 2.31 14.15
N ALA A 73 -1.64 1.39 13.57
CA ALA A 73 -0.90 0.39 14.34
C ALA A 73 0.02 1.06 15.38
N PRO A 74 0.04 0.63 16.65
CA PRO A 74 0.93 1.21 17.65
C PRO A 74 2.39 0.90 17.31
N LEU A 75 3.20 1.93 17.04
CA LEU A 75 4.58 1.76 16.53
C LEU A 75 5.57 1.28 17.58
N VAL A 76 5.24 1.41 18.87
CA VAL A 76 6.02 0.79 19.96
C VAL A 76 6.09 -0.74 19.82
N ASN A 77 5.12 -1.35 19.14
CA ASN A 77 5.11 -2.78 18.83
C ASN A 77 5.74 -3.10 17.46
N GLY A 78 6.33 -2.11 16.79
CA GLY A 78 6.99 -2.24 15.49
C GLY A 78 8.39 -2.87 15.60
N ALA A 79 9.12 -2.83 14.48
CA ALA A 79 10.54 -3.15 14.43
C ALA A 79 11.35 -1.85 14.31
N LEU A 80 12.27 -1.64 15.25
CA LEU A 80 13.28 -0.58 15.15
C LEU A 80 14.43 -1.09 14.28
N GLY A 81 14.69 -0.42 13.16
CA GLY A 81 15.87 -0.62 12.32
C GLY A 81 16.86 0.54 12.50
N ASP A 82 17.92 0.57 11.69
CA ASP A 82 18.86 1.70 11.71
C ASP A 82 18.21 3.00 11.18
N GLY A 83 18.00 3.96 12.08
CA GLY A 83 17.47 5.28 11.78
C GLY A 83 15.98 5.33 11.42
N ARG A 84 15.23 4.24 11.58
CA ARG A 84 13.81 4.15 11.17
C ARG A 84 12.99 3.10 11.92
N ILE A 85 11.67 3.19 11.84
CA ILE A 85 10.74 2.24 12.46
C ILE A 85 9.82 1.64 11.41
N ARG A 86 9.69 0.31 11.40
CA ARG A 86 8.75 -0.44 10.59
C ARG A 86 7.52 -0.86 11.38
N CYS A 87 6.34 -0.54 10.84
CA CYS A 87 5.05 -0.99 11.34
C CYS A 87 4.92 -2.53 11.27
N GLN A 88 4.43 -3.12 12.35
CA GLN A 88 4.21 -4.56 12.50
C GLN A 88 3.00 -5.09 11.71
N TRP A 89 2.01 -4.24 11.43
CA TRP A 89 0.81 -4.69 10.70
C TRP A 89 1.02 -4.74 9.20
N HIS A 90 1.56 -3.66 8.61
CA HIS A 90 1.53 -3.49 7.15
C HIS A 90 2.90 -3.18 6.55
N GLY A 91 3.94 -3.04 7.36
CA GLY A 91 5.31 -2.84 6.87
C GLY A 91 5.70 -1.42 6.49
N ALA A 92 4.82 -0.43 6.67
CA ALA A 92 5.16 0.99 6.46
C ALA A 92 6.34 1.41 7.35
N CYS A 93 7.29 2.17 6.80
CA CYS A 93 8.48 2.64 7.53
C CYS A 93 8.56 4.15 7.61
N PHE A 94 9.06 4.63 8.75
CA PHE A 94 9.22 6.05 9.02
C PHE A 94 10.63 6.35 9.51
N LYS A 95 11.28 7.36 8.93
CA LYS A 95 12.59 7.86 9.36
C LYS A 95 12.49 8.45 10.75
N LEU A 96 13.38 8.08 11.68
CA LEU A 96 13.37 8.63 13.04
C LEU A 96 13.66 10.13 13.07
N ALA A 97 14.61 10.58 12.24
CA ALA A 97 15.09 11.96 12.26
C ALA A 97 14.06 12.98 11.75
N THR A 98 13.17 12.57 10.85
CA THR A 98 12.20 13.48 10.21
C THR A 98 10.76 13.03 10.35
N GLY A 99 10.50 11.76 10.65
CA GLY A 99 9.17 11.14 10.62
C GLY A 99 8.69 10.82 9.22
N ASP A 100 9.49 11.11 8.17
CA ASP A 100 9.06 10.88 6.80
C ASP A 100 8.85 9.41 6.51
N ILE A 101 7.79 9.10 5.76
CA ILE A 101 7.57 7.76 5.24
C ILE A 101 8.69 7.41 4.25
N GLU A 102 9.41 6.32 4.51
CA GLU A 102 10.50 5.83 3.66
C GLU A 102 10.09 4.60 2.86
N ASP A 103 9.23 3.77 3.45
CA ASP A 103 8.66 2.56 2.87
C ASP A 103 7.16 2.51 3.15
N PHE A 104 6.43 1.84 2.29
CA PHE A 104 4.97 1.94 2.16
C PHE A 104 4.30 0.68 2.72
N PRO A 105 3.00 0.70 3.09
CA PRO A 105 1.94 1.59 2.62
C PRO A 105 1.71 2.90 3.39
N GLY A 106 1.03 3.85 2.73
CA GLY A 106 0.61 5.14 3.30
C GLY A 106 1.03 6.32 2.43
N LEU A 107 0.61 7.53 2.79
CA LEU A 107 1.08 8.77 2.15
C LEU A 107 1.51 9.84 3.16
N ASP A 108 0.99 9.75 4.39
CA ASP A 108 1.28 10.72 5.44
C ASP A 108 2.50 10.28 6.24
N SER A 109 3.35 11.25 6.60
CA SER A 109 4.51 11.09 7.49
C SER A 109 4.08 11.18 8.96
N LEU A 110 4.93 10.69 9.86
CA LEU A 110 4.78 10.96 11.30
C LEU A 110 5.16 12.40 11.63
N PRO A 111 4.45 13.06 12.55
CA PRO A 111 4.96 14.26 13.18
C PRO A 111 6.19 13.92 14.03
N CYS A 112 7.16 14.84 14.05
CA CYS A 112 8.30 14.80 14.95
C CYS A 112 8.18 15.98 15.92
N TYR A 113 8.36 15.69 17.20
CA TYR A 113 8.20 16.67 18.25
C TYR A 113 9.58 17.15 18.72
N LYS A 114 9.64 18.40 19.18
CA LYS A 114 10.88 18.96 19.69
C LYS A 114 11.21 18.31 21.03
N VAL A 115 12.42 17.76 21.14
CA VAL A 115 12.95 17.18 22.38
C VAL A 115 13.98 18.13 23.00
N THR A 116 13.87 18.38 24.30
CA THR A 116 14.87 19.10 25.10
C THR A 116 15.24 18.24 26.31
N ILE A 117 16.52 18.10 26.61
CA ILE A 117 17.00 17.38 27.80
C ILE A 117 17.53 18.40 28.82
N GLU A 118 16.95 18.44 30.01
CA GLU A 118 17.34 19.32 31.11
C GLU A 118 17.35 18.53 32.42
N ASN A 119 18.48 18.52 33.15
CA ASN A 119 18.62 17.81 34.43
C ASN A 119 18.05 16.38 34.38
N ASP A 120 18.50 15.59 33.39
CA ASP A 120 18.03 14.23 33.08
C ASP A 120 16.56 14.06 32.69
N SER A 121 15.79 15.16 32.59
CA SER A 121 14.38 15.13 32.19
C SER A 121 14.26 15.33 30.68
N VAL A 122 13.54 14.42 30.01
CA VAL A 122 13.19 14.51 28.60
C VAL A 122 11.89 15.29 28.47
N LYS A 123 11.97 16.51 27.96
CA LYS A 123 10.83 17.36 27.64
C LYS A 123 10.47 17.24 26.17
N VAL A 124 9.18 17.10 25.88
CA VAL A 124 8.64 17.07 24.52
C VAL A 124 7.72 18.25 24.32
N ARG A 125 7.94 19.01 23.25
CA ARG A 125 7.05 20.07 22.77
C ARG A 125 6.43 19.67 21.44
N ALA A 126 5.10 19.63 21.39
CA ALA A 126 4.34 19.20 20.22
C ALA A 126 3.26 20.23 19.85
N ARG A 127 2.94 20.36 18.56
CA ARG A 127 1.78 21.13 18.10
C ARG A 127 0.52 20.29 18.34
N LYS A 128 -0.50 20.85 18.99
CA LYS A 128 -1.71 20.10 19.40
C LYS A 128 -2.43 19.41 18.23
N SER A 129 -2.46 20.06 17.07
CA SER A 129 -3.07 19.50 15.84
C SER A 129 -2.31 18.28 15.29
N GLU A 130 -0.98 18.28 15.39
CA GLU A 130 -0.15 17.15 14.96
C GLU A 130 -0.19 16.01 15.97
N LEU A 131 -0.23 16.34 17.26
CA LEU A 131 -0.35 15.38 18.35
C LEU A 131 -1.65 14.59 18.26
N SER A 132 -2.79 15.29 18.10
CA SER A 132 -4.12 14.68 17.97
C SER A 132 -4.32 13.92 16.66
N SER A 133 -3.85 14.45 15.53
CA SER A 133 -3.98 13.76 14.23
C SER A 133 -2.98 12.62 14.04
N ASN A 134 -1.85 12.65 14.76
CA ASN A 134 -0.75 11.69 14.68
C ASN A 134 -0.14 11.56 13.27
N LYS A 135 -0.39 12.51 12.37
CA LYS A 135 0.09 12.44 10.99
C LYS A 135 0.28 13.82 10.40
N ARG A 136 1.18 13.93 9.44
CA ARG A 136 1.41 15.15 8.68
C ARG A 136 1.64 14.83 7.20
N VAL A 137 1.26 15.76 6.34
CA VAL A 137 1.68 15.72 4.94
C VAL A 137 3.07 16.35 4.84
N LYS A 138 3.99 15.73 4.09
CA LYS A 138 5.30 16.34 3.83
C LYS A 138 5.11 17.66 3.06
N PRO A 139 5.85 18.74 3.38
CA PRO A 139 5.72 20.00 2.66
C PRO A 139 5.84 19.82 1.15
N MET A 140 5.01 20.54 0.41
CA MET A 140 4.90 20.45 -1.06
C MET A 140 5.22 21.80 -1.70
N ALA A 141 6.01 21.77 -2.77
CA ALA A 141 6.19 22.92 -3.62
C ALA A 141 4.87 23.31 -4.30
N LYS A 142 4.69 24.61 -4.52
CA LYS A 142 3.57 25.13 -5.29
C LYS A 142 3.92 25.18 -6.76
N ARG A 143 2.91 24.98 -7.61
CA ARG A 143 3.06 25.23 -9.05
C ARG A 143 3.48 26.68 -9.26
N ALA A 144 4.54 26.90 -10.03
CA ALA A 144 4.99 28.23 -10.44
C ALA A 144 4.51 28.52 -11.87
N ALA A 145 4.21 29.78 -12.16
CA ALA A 145 3.92 30.25 -13.51
C ALA A 145 4.90 31.36 -13.88
N PRO A 146 5.57 31.30 -15.06
CA PRO A 146 5.47 30.25 -16.07
C PRO A 146 6.48 29.11 -15.82
N ALA A 147 6.03 27.96 -15.33
CA ALA A 147 6.82 26.72 -15.41
C ALA A 147 6.41 25.93 -16.66
N SER A 148 7.38 25.64 -17.52
CA SER A 148 7.15 25.01 -18.83
C SER A 148 7.11 23.48 -18.77
N GLU A 149 7.85 22.86 -17.86
CA GLU A 149 7.95 21.39 -17.81
C GLU A 149 6.63 20.75 -17.36
N LYS A 150 6.21 19.71 -18.08
CA LYS A 150 4.98 18.94 -17.85
C LYS A 150 5.30 17.47 -17.67
N ILE A 151 4.84 16.95 -16.54
CA ILE A 151 4.89 15.53 -16.23
C ILE A 151 3.49 14.95 -16.35
N VAL A 152 3.34 13.91 -17.16
CA VAL A 152 2.10 13.14 -17.29
C VAL A 152 2.25 11.82 -16.54
N VAL A 153 1.28 11.51 -15.69
CA VAL A 153 1.20 10.25 -14.95
C VAL A 153 -0.06 9.49 -15.42
N ILE A 154 0.12 8.31 -15.98
CA ILE A 154 -0.99 7.45 -16.43
C ILE A 154 -1.25 6.39 -15.35
N GLY A 155 -2.39 6.50 -14.67
CA GLY A 155 -2.86 5.52 -13.69
C GLY A 155 -3.20 6.12 -12.34
N GLY A 156 -4.50 6.26 -12.06
CA GLY A 156 -5.06 6.71 -10.77
C GLY A 156 -4.99 5.67 -9.63
N GLY A 157 -3.95 4.83 -9.60
CA GLY A 157 -3.72 3.84 -8.56
C GLY A 157 -2.84 4.38 -7.42
N PRO A 158 -2.52 3.54 -6.42
CA PRO A 158 -1.62 3.92 -5.31
C PRO A 158 -0.24 4.40 -5.80
N SER A 159 0.28 3.78 -6.85
CA SER A 159 1.57 4.17 -7.45
C SER A 159 1.54 5.58 -8.06
N GLY A 160 0.55 5.89 -8.91
CA GLY A 160 0.41 7.22 -9.52
C GLY A 160 0.10 8.31 -8.50
N ALA A 161 -0.72 8.01 -7.49
CA ALA A 161 -1.01 8.93 -6.38
C ALA A 161 0.26 9.31 -5.61
N THR A 162 1.07 8.31 -5.25
CA THR A 162 2.35 8.54 -4.59
C THR A 162 3.29 9.35 -5.50
N ALA A 163 3.37 9.03 -6.80
CA ALA A 163 4.25 9.75 -7.73
C ALA A 163 3.92 11.25 -7.81
N VAL A 164 2.66 11.63 -8.03
CA VAL A 164 2.30 13.05 -8.16
C VAL A 164 2.49 13.85 -6.87
N GLU A 165 2.26 13.21 -5.72
CA GLU A 165 2.51 13.83 -4.42
C GLU A 165 4.02 13.98 -4.18
N THR A 166 4.81 12.93 -4.44
CA THR A 166 6.27 12.97 -4.32
C THR A 166 6.88 14.02 -5.24
N LEU A 167 6.43 14.20 -6.48
CA LEU A 167 6.91 15.26 -7.36
C LEU A 167 6.83 16.64 -6.67
N ARG A 168 5.69 16.95 -6.04
CA ARG A 168 5.52 18.21 -5.30
C ARG A 168 6.36 18.25 -4.03
N GLN A 169 6.44 17.15 -3.28
CA GLN A 169 7.26 17.05 -2.07
C GLN A 169 8.76 17.21 -2.34
N GLU A 170 9.21 16.85 -3.55
CA GLU A 170 10.61 16.91 -3.98
C GLU A 170 10.94 18.19 -4.77
N GLY A 171 10.03 19.16 -4.80
CA GLY A 171 10.32 20.50 -5.30
C GLY A 171 9.87 20.79 -6.72
N PHE A 172 9.18 19.87 -7.41
CA PHE A 172 8.73 20.11 -8.78
C PHE A 172 7.65 21.20 -8.82
N THR A 173 7.90 22.26 -9.58
CA THR A 173 7.00 23.42 -9.73
C THR A 173 6.26 23.46 -11.07
N GLY A 174 6.57 22.52 -11.98
CA GLY A 174 5.95 22.39 -13.31
C GLY A 174 4.52 21.84 -13.29
N GLN A 175 3.99 21.54 -14.47
CA GLN A 175 2.65 21.00 -14.65
C GLN A 175 2.63 19.50 -14.36
N ILE A 176 1.63 19.04 -13.60
CA ILE A 176 1.40 17.60 -13.36
C ILE A 176 -0.01 17.28 -13.82
N VAL A 177 -0.14 16.27 -14.69
CA VAL A 177 -1.44 15.73 -15.12
C VAL A 177 -1.50 14.25 -14.73
N LEU A 178 -2.46 13.90 -13.87
CA LEU A 178 -2.78 12.54 -13.47
C LEU A 178 -3.99 12.03 -14.26
N VAL A 179 -3.78 11.02 -15.09
CA VAL A 179 -4.82 10.39 -15.92
C VAL A 179 -5.38 9.16 -15.21
N CYS A 180 -6.67 9.21 -14.89
CA CYS A 180 -7.40 8.18 -14.17
C CYS A 180 -8.50 7.59 -15.07
N LYS A 181 -8.36 6.30 -15.44
CA LYS A 181 -9.40 5.59 -16.20
C LYS A 181 -10.72 5.53 -15.42
N GLU A 182 -10.65 5.31 -14.11
CA GLU A 182 -11.82 5.26 -13.24
C GLU A 182 -12.35 6.67 -12.96
N ASN A 183 -13.65 6.79 -12.66
CA ASN A 183 -14.29 8.09 -12.38
C ASN A 183 -14.05 8.59 -10.94
N TYR A 184 -13.02 8.05 -10.27
CA TYR A 184 -12.72 8.29 -8.86
C TYR A 184 -11.31 8.86 -8.72
N LEU A 185 -11.08 9.66 -7.67
CA LEU A 185 -9.71 10.00 -7.28
C LEU A 185 -9.00 8.74 -6.75
N PRO A 186 -7.66 8.71 -6.76
CA PRO A 186 -6.92 7.60 -6.20
C PRO A 186 -7.34 7.26 -4.77
N TYR A 187 -7.49 5.97 -4.51
CA TYR A 187 -8.07 5.43 -3.29
C TYR A 187 -7.41 4.11 -2.88
N ASP A 188 -7.67 3.72 -1.65
CA ASP A 188 -7.17 2.49 -1.06
C ASP A 188 -7.83 1.25 -1.67
N ARG A 189 -7.08 0.60 -2.58
CA ARG A 189 -7.55 -0.57 -3.32
C ARG A 189 -7.61 -1.85 -2.48
N VAL A 190 -6.99 -1.90 -1.29
CA VAL A 190 -7.02 -3.12 -0.48
C VAL A 190 -8.43 -3.40 0.05
N LYS A 191 -9.31 -2.38 0.06
CA LYS A 191 -10.72 -2.51 0.46
C LYS A 191 -11.55 -3.30 -0.54
N VAL A 192 -11.23 -3.26 -1.83
CA VAL A 192 -12.03 -3.86 -2.92
C VAL A 192 -12.37 -5.33 -2.67
N SER A 193 -11.42 -6.14 -2.19
CA SER A 193 -11.61 -7.57 -1.89
C SER A 193 -11.87 -7.88 -0.41
N LYS A 194 -11.49 -6.98 0.51
CA LYS A 194 -11.56 -7.22 1.97
C LYS A 194 -12.82 -6.66 2.62
N GLN A 195 -13.38 -5.60 2.04
CA GLN A 195 -14.52 -4.87 2.57
C GLN A 195 -15.31 -4.30 1.39
N MET A 196 -16.21 -5.09 0.78
CA MET A 196 -16.90 -4.67 -0.45
C MET A 196 -17.96 -3.57 -0.23
N ASP A 197 -18.35 -3.31 1.01
CA ASP A 197 -19.36 -2.33 1.43
C ASP A 197 -18.77 -0.93 1.74
N PHE A 198 -17.53 -0.68 1.31
CA PHE A 198 -16.86 0.57 1.61
C PHE A 198 -17.42 1.76 0.82
N GLU A 199 -17.40 2.93 1.44
CA GLU A 199 -17.72 4.19 0.78
C GLU A 199 -16.48 4.74 0.05
N ILE A 200 -16.60 5.01 -1.25
CA ILE A 200 -15.48 5.47 -2.07
C ILE A 200 -14.83 6.75 -1.54
N GLY A 201 -15.65 7.72 -1.09
CA GLY A 201 -15.17 8.99 -0.55
C GLY A 201 -14.25 8.84 0.67
N LYS A 202 -14.49 7.81 1.51
CA LYS A 202 -13.66 7.49 2.69
C LYS A 202 -12.45 6.63 2.36
N ALA A 203 -12.38 6.05 1.16
CA ALA A 203 -11.23 5.28 0.69
C ALA A 203 -10.25 6.13 -0.12
N GLN A 204 -10.71 7.26 -0.69
CA GLN A 204 -9.86 8.20 -1.40
C GLN A 204 -8.73 8.73 -0.51
N PHE A 205 -7.52 8.75 -1.04
CA PHE A 205 -6.34 9.17 -0.28
C PHE A 205 -6.33 10.66 0.06
N ARG A 206 -6.90 11.45 -0.86
CA ARG A 206 -6.88 12.90 -0.88
C ARG A 206 -8.22 13.39 -1.45
N THR A 207 -8.62 14.60 -1.05
CA THR A 207 -9.81 15.29 -1.57
C THR A 207 -9.53 15.94 -2.93
N ASP A 208 -10.55 16.32 -3.70
CA ASP A 208 -10.35 17.12 -4.91
C ASP A 208 -9.63 18.44 -4.60
N GLN A 209 -9.97 19.09 -3.48
CA GLN A 209 -9.33 20.33 -3.03
C GLN A 209 -7.82 20.16 -2.82
N PHE A 210 -7.37 19.02 -2.28
CA PHE A 210 -5.94 18.75 -2.11
C PHE A 210 -5.18 18.78 -3.45
N TYR A 211 -5.73 18.17 -4.50
CA TYR A 211 -5.07 18.17 -5.81
C TYR A 211 -5.05 19.58 -6.42
N GLN A 212 -6.15 20.33 -6.27
CA GLN A 212 -6.25 21.73 -6.72
C GLN A 212 -5.23 22.64 -6.00
N ASP A 213 -5.17 22.57 -4.67
CA ASP A 213 -4.27 23.38 -3.83
C ASP A 213 -2.79 23.15 -4.15
N ASN A 214 -2.47 21.98 -4.71
CA ASN A 214 -1.11 21.60 -5.08
C ASN A 214 -0.88 21.62 -6.60
N GLY A 215 -1.81 22.19 -7.36
CA GLY A 215 -1.69 22.38 -8.81
C GLY A 215 -1.48 21.07 -9.57
N ILE A 216 -2.14 20.01 -9.15
CA ILE A 216 -2.16 18.70 -9.81
C ILE A 216 -3.49 18.60 -10.57
N GLU A 217 -3.43 18.51 -11.89
CA GLU A 217 -4.61 18.28 -12.72
C GLU A 217 -4.95 16.79 -12.70
N VAL A 218 -6.21 16.44 -12.43
CA VAL A 218 -6.66 15.04 -12.39
C VAL A 218 -7.78 14.84 -13.41
N LEU A 219 -7.50 14.02 -14.43
CA LEU A 219 -8.46 13.64 -15.47
C LEU A 219 -9.12 12.31 -15.08
N LYS A 220 -10.32 12.38 -14.48
CA LYS A 220 -11.13 11.21 -14.08
C LYS A 220 -11.95 10.68 -15.27
N GLY A 221 -12.18 9.36 -15.32
CA GLY A 221 -12.97 8.72 -16.37
C GLY A 221 -12.29 8.69 -17.74
N VAL A 222 -10.98 8.95 -17.80
CA VAL A 222 -10.21 9.08 -19.05
C VAL A 222 -9.06 8.08 -19.05
N ALA A 223 -8.99 7.25 -20.08
CA ALA A 223 -7.91 6.28 -20.26
C ALA A 223 -6.89 6.78 -21.30
N ALA A 224 -5.61 6.46 -21.10
CA ALA A 224 -4.64 6.51 -22.19
C ALA A 224 -4.94 5.39 -23.19
N THR A 225 -4.89 5.72 -24.48
CA THR A 225 -5.21 4.80 -25.59
C THR A 225 -4.01 4.54 -26.50
N ALA A 226 -3.06 5.47 -26.56
CA ALA A 226 -1.79 5.31 -27.26
C ALA A 226 -0.70 6.20 -26.63
N VAL A 227 0.57 5.82 -26.82
CA VAL A 227 1.74 6.66 -26.52
C VAL A 227 2.60 6.75 -27.77
N ASP A 228 2.90 7.98 -28.20
CA ASP A 228 3.91 8.27 -29.21
C ASP A 228 5.14 8.85 -28.52
N THR A 229 6.22 8.08 -28.48
CA THR A 229 7.49 8.46 -27.83
C THR A 229 8.39 9.29 -28.72
N ALA A 230 8.13 9.35 -30.03
CA ALA A 230 8.84 10.24 -30.94
C ALA A 230 8.28 11.66 -30.86
N ALA A 231 6.95 11.78 -30.73
CA ALA A 231 6.25 13.05 -30.54
C ALA A 231 6.15 13.49 -29.07
N ASN A 232 6.49 12.61 -28.11
CA ASN A 232 6.26 12.78 -26.66
C ASN A 232 4.79 13.10 -26.31
N THR A 233 3.86 12.34 -26.90
CA THR A 233 2.41 12.51 -26.67
C THR A 233 1.73 11.27 -26.11
N VAL A 234 0.63 11.51 -25.39
CA VAL A 234 -0.32 10.48 -24.94
C VAL A 234 -1.69 10.81 -25.53
N SER A 235 -2.25 9.88 -26.32
CA SER A 235 -3.63 9.97 -26.78
C SER A 235 -4.59 9.45 -25.72
N LEU A 236 -5.72 10.12 -25.55
CA LEU A 236 -6.71 9.83 -24.51
C LEU A 236 -8.05 9.36 -25.08
N SER A 237 -8.82 8.63 -24.28
CA SER A 237 -10.11 8.06 -24.67
C SER A 237 -11.21 9.10 -24.92
N ASN A 238 -11.01 10.34 -24.49
CA ASN A 238 -11.90 11.47 -24.77
C ASN A 238 -11.50 12.24 -26.05
N GLY A 239 -10.52 11.74 -26.80
CA GLY A 239 -10.02 12.36 -28.03
C GLY A 239 -8.98 13.46 -27.82
N ALA A 240 -8.65 13.80 -26.55
CA ALA A 240 -7.59 14.75 -26.26
C ALA A 240 -6.20 14.11 -26.44
N GLU A 241 -5.19 14.96 -26.65
CA GLU A 241 -3.79 14.58 -26.69
C GLU A 241 -3.00 15.40 -25.66
N LEU A 242 -2.15 14.73 -24.89
CA LEU A 242 -1.29 15.36 -23.90
C LEU A 242 0.17 15.26 -24.34
N GLN A 243 0.79 16.41 -24.58
CA GLN A 243 2.25 16.53 -24.63
C GLN A 243 2.86 16.26 -23.24
N TYR A 244 4.08 15.73 -23.19
CA TYR A 244 4.85 15.58 -21.94
C TYR A 244 6.34 15.84 -22.14
N ASP A 245 7.01 16.30 -21.09
CA ASP A 245 8.47 16.27 -21.00
C ASP A 245 8.94 14.97 -20.35
N LYS A 246 8.14 14.43 -19.41
CA LYS A 246 8.34 13.12 -18.81
C LYS A 246 7.01 12.38 -18.61
N LEU A 247 7.05 11.07 -18.79
CA LEU A 247 5.88 10.19 -18.69
C LEU A 247 6.11 9.14 -17.60
N TYR A 248 5.12 8.93 -16.73
CA TYR A 248 5.10 7.82 -15.79
C TYR A 248 3.90 6.89 -16.05
N VAL A 249 4.17 5.60 -16.31
CA VAL A 249 3.15 4.58 -16.59
C VAL A 249 2.92 3.70 -15.36
N ALA A 250 1.72 3.79 -14.78
CA ALA A 250 1.31 3.09 -13.57
C ALA A 250 -0.11 2.49 -13.68
N THR A 251 -0.44 1.90 -14.83
CA THR A 251 -1.78 1.38 -15.15
C THR A 251 -2.13 0.06 -14.48
N GLY A 252 -1.14 -0.65 -13.91
CA GLY A 252 -1.34 -1.83 -13.07
C GLY A 252 -1.88 -3.06 -13.80
N CYS A 253 -2.55 -3.93 -13.04
CA CYS A 253 -3.00 -5.24 -13.51
C CYS A 253 -4.42 -5.28 -14.09
N LYS A 254 -4.62 -6.09 -15.13
CA LYS A 254 -5.89 -6.48 -15.74
C LYS A 254 -6.29 -7.89 -15.27
N PRO A 255 -7.34 -8.06 -14.45
CA PRO A 255 -7.78 -9.38 -13.99
C PRO A 255 -8.17 -10.30 -15.15
N ARG A 256 -7.94 -11.60 -14.97
CA ARG A 256 -8.36 -12.62 -15.93
C ARG A 256 -9.76 -13.13 -15.59
N LYS A 257 -10.56 -13.35 -16.63
CA LYS A 257 -11.79 -14.17 -16.59
C LYS A 257 -11.51 -15.55 -17.16
N PRO A 258 -12.24 -16.60 -16.74
CA PRO A 258 -12.08 -17.93 -17.32
C PRO A 258 -12.45 -17.90 -18.80
N ASN A 259 -11.67 -18.57 -19.64
CA ASN A 259 -11.96 -18.70 -21.07
C ASN A 259 -12.95 -19.86 -21.31
N VAL A 260 -14.19 -19.66 -20.89
CA VAL A 260 -15.27 -20.66 -20.98
C VAL A 260 -16.58 -20.00 -21.37
N PRO A 261 -17.54 -20.72 -21.98
CA PRO A 261 -18.84 -20.16 -22.30
C PRO A 261 -19.52 -19.61 -21.03
N GLY A 262 -20.09 -18.40 -21.13
CA GLY A 262 -20.79 -17.71 -20.05
C GLY A 262 -19.93 -16.82 -19.14
N ALA A 263 -18.63 -16.67 -19.41
CA ALA A 263 -17.74 -15.80 -18.60
C ALA A 263 -18.09 -14.29 -18.65
N ASP A 264 -18.89 -13.87 -19.63
CA ASP A 264 -19.34 -12.49 -19.80
C ASP A 264 -20.72 -12.19 -19.20
N LEU A 265 -21.33 -13.16 -18.50
CA LEU A 265 -22.57 -12.93 -17.75
C LEU A 265 -22.37 -11.85 -16.67
N LYS A 266 -23.41 -11.04 -16.41
CA LYS A 266 -23.28 -9.76 -15.67
C LYS A 266 -22.73 -9.89 -14.24
N ASN A 267 -23.12 -10.98 -13.56
CA ASN A 267 -22.76 -11.37 -12.19
C ASN A 267 -21.59 -12.37 -12.14
N VAL A 268 -20.83 -12.51 -13.24
CA VAL A 268 -19.48 -13.09 -13.25
C VAL A 268 -18.49 -11.94 -13.08
N ARG A 269 -17.99 -11.78 -11.85
CA ARG A 269 -17.23 -10.61 -11.41
C ARG A 269 -15.78 -10.93 -11.14
N VAL A 270 -14.92 -9.99 -11.48
CA VAL A 270 -13.60 -9.85 -10.87
C VAL A 270 -13.71 -8.82 -9.74
N LEU A 271 -12.67 -8.65 -8.93
CA LEU A 271 -12.62 -7.65 -7.87
C LEU A 271 -11.34 -6.84 -8.02
N LYS A 272 -11.38 -5.77 -8.82
CA LYS A 272 -10.21 -4.95 -9.18
C LYS A 272 -10.36 -3.47 -8.90
N ASP A 273 -11.55 -2.95 -9.09
CA ASP A 273 -11.90 -1.55 -8.89
C ASP A 273 -13.14 -1.39 -7.99
N TYR A 274 -13.51 -0.15 -7.70
CA TYR A 274 -14.65 0.14 -6.84
C TYR A 274 -15.97 -0.34 -7.44
N ASP A 275 -16.13 -0.21 -8.76
CA ASP A 275 -17.36 -0.58 -9.45
C ASP A 275 -17.65 -2.08 -9.33
N ASP A 276 -16.60 -2.91 -9.30
CA ASP A 276 -16.72 -4.33 -8.99
C ASP A 276 -17.36 -4.59 -7.62
N SER A 277 -16.85 -3.94 -6.57
CA SER A 277 -17.38 -4.08 -5.20
C SER A 277 -18.78 -3.49 -5.08
N ALA A 278 -19.00 -2.30 -5.63
CA ALA A 278 -20.28 -1.59 -5.60
C ALA A 278 -21.38 -2.34 -6.36
N TYR A 279 -21.02 -3.09 -7.41
CA TYR A 279 -21.95 -3.98 -8.10
C TYR A 279 -22.24 -5.25 -7.29
N ALA A 280 -21.20 -5.88 -6.72
CA ALA A 280 -21.34 -7.18 -6.08
C ALA A 280 -22.01 -7.12 -4.70
N PHE A 281 -21.68 -6.11 -3.89
CA PHE A 281 -22.14 -6.03 -2.51
C PHE A 281 -23.67 -6.03 -2.34
N PRO A 282 -24.45 -5.23 -3.10
CA PRO A 282 -25.92 -5.22 -2.98
C PRO A 282 -26.60 -6.56 -3.34
N LEU A 283 -25.89 -7.45 -4.04
CA LEU A 283 -26.42 -8.77 -4.40
C LEU A 283 -26.28 -9.78 -3.26
N LEU A 284 -25.44 -9.51 -2.25
CA LEU A 284 -25.18 -10.42 -1.14
C LEU A 284 -26.37 -10.44 -0.17
N ASN A 285 -27.03 -11.59 -0.03
CA ASN A 285 -28.11 -11.80 0.93
C ASN A 285 -28.25 -13.30 1.30
N PRO A 286 -28.99 -13.65 2.38
CA PRO A 286 -29.08 -15.02 2.88
C PRO A 286 -29.65 -16.09 1.93
N ASP A 287 -30.21 -15.72 0.77
CA ASP A 287 -30.74 -16.67 -0.23
C ASP A 287 -29.73 -16.99 -1.35
N VAL A 288 -28.64 -16.22 -1.45
CA VAL A 288 -27.66 -16.26 -2.54
C VAL A 288 -26.57 -17.30 -2.29
N GLU A 289 -26.20 -18.04 -3.34
CA GLU A 289 -25.11 -19.02 -3.33
C GLU A 289 -23.96 -18.54 -4.20
N ILE A 290 -22.76 -18.48 -3.63
CA ILE A 290 -21.59 -17.92 -4.28
C ILE A 290 -20.60 -19.02 -4.63
N VAL A 291 -20.07 -18.94 -5.86
CA VAL A 291 -18.87 -19.67 -6.24
C VAL A 291 -17.71 -18.70 -6.42
N VAL A 292 -16.55 -19.08 -5.90
CA VAL A 292 -15.28 -18.38 -6.13
C VAL A 292 -14.37 -19.32 -6.91
N ILE A 293 -13.89 -18.89 -8.07
CA ILE A 293 -12.84 -19.62 -8.79
C ILE A 293 -11.48 -18.98 -8.50
N GLY A 294 -10.55 -19.80 -7.98
CA GLY A 294 -9.21 -19.37 -7.59
C GLY A 294 -9.04 -19.27 -6.07
N SER A 295 -7.95 -19.89 -5.58
CA SER A 295 -7.67 -20.08 -4.15
C SER A 295 -6.41 -19.34 -3.69
N SER A 296 -6.24 -18.11 -4.19
CA SER A 296 -5.19 -17.16 -3.79
C SER A 296 -5.85 -15.92 -3.15
N PHE A 297 -5.11 -14.82 -2.97
CA PHE A 297 -5.49 -13.70 -2.10
C PHE A 297 -6.89 -13.15 -2.38
N ILE A 298 -7.15 -12.64 -3.59
CA ILE A 298 -8.45 -12.01 -3.93
C ILE A 298 -9.60 -13.00 -3.76
N GLY A 299 -9.45 -14.24 -4.23
CA GLY A 299 -10.51 -15.25 -4.13
C GLY A 299 -10.81 -15.62 -2.67
N MET A 300 -9.78 -15.88 -1.87
CA MET A 300 -9.95 -16.25 -0.47
C MET A 300 -10.45 -15.07 0.38
N GLU A 301 -10.03 -13.83 0.08
CA GLU A 301 -10.56 -12.62 0.72
C GLU A 301 -12.04 -12.40 0.40
N ALA A 302 -12.44 -12.59 -0.86
CA ALA A 302 -13.84 -12.51 -1.28
C ALA A 302 -14.69 -13.58 -0.58
N ALA A 303 -14.21 -14.83 -0.54
CA ALA A 303 -14.88 -15.91 0.17
C ALA A 303 -15.05 -15.56 1.66
N ASN A 304 -13.98 -15.11 2.33
CA ASN A 304 -14.01 -14.66 3.72
C ASN A 304 -15.03 -13.54 3.96
N PHE A 305 -15.10 -12.53 3.08
CA PHE A 305 -16.05 -11.43 3.22
C PHE A 305 -17.51 -11.89 3.10
N CYS A 306 -17.78 -12.93 2.31
CA CYS A 306 -19.13 -13.37 1.96
C CYS A 306 -19.75 -14.34 2.97
N VAL A 307 -18.97 -15.12 3.73
CA VAL A 307 -19.46 -16.25 4.57
C VAL A 307 -20.70 -15.90 5.38
N ASP A 308 -20.69 -14.78 6.11
CA ASP A 308 -21.77 -14.41 7.03
C ASP A 308 -22.90 -13.59 6.38
N LYS A 309 -22.88 -13.45 5.05
CA LYS A 309 -23.82 -12.61 4.29
C LYS A 309 -24.70 -13.39 3.33
N VAL A 310 -24.33 -14.64 3.03
CA VAL A 310 -24.95 -15.43 1.96
C VAL A 310 -25.28 -16.84 2.42
N LYS A 311 -26.09 -17.56 1.62
CA LYS A 311 -26.53 -18.92 1.93
C LYS A 311 -25.37 -19.92 1.98
N SER A 312 -24.48 -19.83 1.00
CA SER A 312 -23.31 -20.71 0.91
C SER A 312 -22.18 -20.09 0.08
N VAL A 313 -20.95 -20.46 0.42
CA VAL A 313 -19.73 -20.10 -0.32
C VAL A 313 -19.00 -21.38 -0.71
N THR A 314 -18.74 -21.55 -2.01
CA THR A 314 -17.92 -22.64 -2.53
C THR A 314 -16.71 -22.07 -3.25
N VAL A 315 -15.51 -22.50 -2.87
CA VAL A 315 -14.25 -22.14 -3.54
C VAL A 315 -13.79 -23.30 -4.40
N VAL A 316 -13.54 -23.05 -5.68
CA VAL A 316 -13.00 -24.02 -6.64
C VAL A 316 -11.53 -23.66 -6.90
N GLY A 317 -10.63 -24.54 -6.48
CA GLY A 317 -9.18 -24.37 -6.60
C GLY A 317 -8.54 -25.43 -7.49
N ARG A 318 -7.49 -25.04 -8.22
CA ARG A 318 -6.70 -25.96 -9.04
C ARG A 318 -5.73 -26.83 -8.22
N GLY A 319 -5.46 -26.45 -6.97
CA GLY A 319 -4.59 -27.20 -6.07
C GLY A 319 -5.40 -27.94 -5.01
N ALA A 320 -4.69 -28.76 -4.23
CA ALA A 320 -5.26 -29.44 -3.07
C ALA A 320 -5.61 -28.49 -1.91
N VAL A 321 -4.89 -27.36 -1.81
CA VAL A 321 -5.04 -26.36 -0.75
C VAL A 321 -4.87 -24.94 -1.29
N PRO A 322 -5.47 -23.91 -0.65
CA PRO A 322 -5.24 -22.52 -0.98
C PRO A 322 -3.78 -22.12 -0.73
N PHE A 323 -3.30 -21.08 -1.43
CA PHE A 323 -1.96 -20.51 -1.25
C PHE A 323 -0.76 -21.47 -1.43
N ARG A 324 -0.94 -22.68 -1.95
CA ARG A 324 0.13 -23.70 -2.08
C ARG A 324 1.40 -23.16 -2.74
N SER A 325 1.27 -22.40 -3.83
CA SER A 325 2.42 -21.83 -4.54
C SER A 325 3.18 -20.77 -3.73
N THR A 326 2.49 -20.08 -2.83
CA THR A 326 3.04 -18.95 -2.06
C THR A 326 3.59 -19.41 -0.71
N TRP A 327 2.85 -20.28 0.00
CA TRP A 327 3.14 -20.65 1.39
C TRP A 327 3.31 -22.16 1.61
N GLY A 328 3.30 -22.95 0.55
CA GLY A 328 3.43 -24.40 0.64
C GLY A 328 2.18 -25.09 1.15
N GLU A 329 2.25 -26.42 1.18
CA GLU A 329 1.09 -27.28 1.43
C GLU A 329 0.60 -27.22 2.87
N ARG A 330 1.51 -27.23 3.85
CA ARG A 330 1.18 -27.26 5.28
C ARG A 330 0.42 -26.01 5.74
N ILE A 331 0.92 -24.82 5.36
CA ILE A 331 0.22 -23.55 5.68
C ILE A 331 -1.11 -23.49 4.92
N GLY A 332 -1.13 -23.91 3.64
CA GLY A 332 -2.35 -23.97 2.85
C GLY A 332 -3.42 -24.85 3.49
N ALA A 333 -3.05 -26.01 4.05
CA ALA A 333 -3.95 -26.92 4.75
C ALA A 333 -4.52 -26.30 6.03
N ALA A 334 -3.69 -25.61 6.83
CA ALA A 334 -4.16 -24.91 8.03
C ALA A 334 -5.16 -23.77 7.68
N ILE A 335 -4.91 -23.04 6.58
CA ILE A 335 -5.84 -22.03 6.08
C ILE A 335 -7.12 -22.68 5.56
N LEU A 336 -7.03 -23.81 4.85
CA LEU A 336 -8.20 -24.54 4.38
C LEU A 336 -9.08 -24.97 5.56
N ALA A 337 -8.50 -25.56 6.60
CA ALA A 337 -9.21 -25.96 7.81
C ALA A 337 -9.90 -24.76 8.49
N LEU A 338 -9.26 -23.58 8.50
CA LEU A 338 -9.90 -22.36 8.97
C LEU A 338 -11.15 -22.02 8.14
N PHE A 339 -11.06 -22.07 6.81
CA PHE A 339 -12.19 -21.76 5.92
C PHE A 339 -13.33 -22.79 6.05
N GLU A 340 -13.01 -24.08 6.13
CA GLU A 340 -13.99 -25.14 6.33
C GLU A 340 -14.68 -25.03 7.70
N SER A 341 -13.95 -24.63 8.75
CA SER A 341 -14.54 -24.35 10.08
C SER A 341 -15.54 -23.19 10.07
N LYS A 342 -15.49 -22.35 9.03
CA LYS A 342 -16.42 -21.24 8.77
C LYS A 342 -17.53 -21.61 7.78
N GLY A 343 -17.64 -22.88 7.38
CA GLY A 343 -18.69 -23.37 6.49
C GLY A 343 -18.41 -23.16 5.00
N VAL A 344 -17.20 -22.72 4.62
CA VAL A 344 -16.81 -22.63 3.21
C VAL A 344 -16.55 -24.03 2.67
N LYS A 345 -17.16 -24.36 1.53
CA LYS A 345 -16.88 -25.60 0.80
C LYS A 345 -15.67 -25.39 -0.11
N TYR A 346 -14.70 -26.29 -0.09
CA TYR A 346 -13.57 -26.25 -1.01
C TYR A 346 -13.61 -27.44 -1.97
N ILE A 347 -13.54 -27.16 -3.26
CA ILE A 347 -13.42 -28.18 -4.32
C ILE A 347 -12.01 -28.08 -4.87
N ALA A 348 -11.20 -29.05 -4.46
CA ALA A 348 -9.79 -29.16 -4.81
C ALA A 348 -9.59 -29.70 -6.23
N ASN A 349 -8.43 -29.40 -6.82
CA ASN A 349 -7.95 -29.96 -8.10
C ASN A 349 -8.96 -29.87 -9.26
N ASN A 350 -9.80 -28.83 -9.26
CA ASN A 350 -10.87 -28.69 -10.25
C ASN A 350 -10.88 -27.29 -10.86
N GLY A 351 -11.72 -27.10 -11.87
CA GLY A 351 -11.92 -25.84 -12.57
C GLY A 351 -13.31 -25.80 -13.20
N ILE A 352 -13.68 -24.63 -13.73
CA ILE A 352 -14.96 -24.43 -14.40
C ILE A 352 -14.80 -24.80 -15.87
N LYS A 353 -15.75 -25.62 -16.37
CA LYS A 353 -15.89 -25.99 -17.77
C LYS A 353 -16.86 -25.08 -18.51
N LYS A 354 -17.95 -24.70 -17.85
CA LYS A 354 -19.01 -23.85 -18.42
C LYS A 354 -19.74 -23.07 -17.33
N ILE A 355 -20.14 -21.84 -17.65
CA ILE A 355 -20.98 -21.01 -16.80
C ILE A 355 -22.37 -20.93 -17.46
N ASN A 356 -23.40 -21.38 -16.77
CA ASN A 356 -24.77 -21.44 -17.29
C ASN A 356 -25.60 -20.26 -16.76
N GLY A 357 -26.44 -19.70 -17.62
CA GLY A 357 -27.27 -18.56 -17.26
C GLY A 357 -27.93 -17.89 -18.46
N SER A 358 -28.94 -17.05 -18.19
CA SER A 358 -29.57 -16.17 -19.18
C SER A 358 -29.43 -14.73 -18.69
N GLY A 359 -28.48 -13.98 -19.25
CA GLY A 359 -28.10 -12.64 -18.81
C GLY A 359 -27.31 -12.58 -17.48
N ALA A 360 -27.55 -13.52 -16.57
CA ALA A 360 -26.86 -13.71 -15.31
C ALA A 360 -26.59 -15.21 -15.05
N VAL A 361 -25.49 -15.54 -14.37
CA VAL A 361 -25.15 -16.90 -13.93
C VAL A 361 -26.23 -17.43 -12.99
N SER A 362 -26.60 -18.69 -13.19
CA SER A 362 -27.46 -19.48 -12.31
C SER A 362 -26.80 -20.78 -11.84
N SER A 363 -25.79 -21.27 -12.57
CA SER A 363 -24.97 -22.41 -12.17
C SER A 363 -23.62 -22.44 -12.88
N VAL A 364 -22.66 -23.16 -12.31
CA VAL A 364 -21.37 -23.45 -12.92
C VAL A 364 -21.19 -24.97 -13.06
N GLU A 365 -20.79 -25.42 -14.24
CA GLU A 365 -20.39 -26.79 -14.52
C GLU A 365 -18.87 -26.91 -14.37
N LEU A 366 -18.42 -27.84 -13.54
CA LEU A 366 -17.01 -28.13 -13.31
C LEU A 366 -16.46 -29.12 -14.35
N ASN A 367 -15.15 -29.29 -14.38
CA ASN A 367 -14.49 -30.17 -15.35
C ASN A 367 -14.86 -31.66 -15.19
N ASP A 368 -15.24 -32.08 -13.99
CA ASP A 368 -15.71 -33.43 -13.68
C ASP A 368 -17.22 -33.63 -13.94
N GLY A 369 -17.92 -32.61 -14.42
CA GLY A 369 -19.35 -32.64 -14.71
C GLY A 369 -20.24 -32.29 -13.52
N GLN A 370 -19.69 -32.02 -12.33
CA GLN A 370 -20.50 -31.51 -11.22
C GLN A 370 -21.10 -30.14 -11.58
N ILE A 371 -22.37 -29.94 -11.27
CA ILE A 371 -23.05 -28.66 -11.45
C ILE A 371 -23.33 -28.05 -10.08
N LEU A 372 -22.79 -26.85 -9.85
CA LEU A 372 -23.05 -26.07 -8.64
C LEU A 372 -24.05 -24.97 -8.96
N LYS A 373 -25.07 -24.80 -8.11
CA LYS A 373 -25.87 -23.57 -8.14
C LYS A 373 -24.98 -22.38 -7.80
N CYS A 374 -25.13 -21.29 -8.54
CA CYS A 374 -24.28 -20.13 -8.45
C CYS A 374 -25.06 -18.88 -8.86
N ASP A 375 -25.36 -18.03 -7.90
CA ASP A 375 -26.04 -16.75 -8.12
C ASP A 375 -25.04 -15.60 -8.34
N ILE A 376 -23.77 -15.76 -7.90
CA ILE A 376 -22.65 -14.85 -8.18
C ILE A 376 -21.37 -15.68 -8.32
N LEU A 377 -20.58 -15.44 -9.38
CA LEU A 377 -19.27 -16.05 -9.57
C LEU A 377 -18.16 -15.01 -9.42
N PHE A 378 -17.29 -15.16 -8.43
CA PHE A 378 -16.07 -14.35 -8.29
C PHE A 378 -14.86 -15.02 -8.94
N CYS A 379 -14.12 -14.26 -9.74
CA CYS A 379 -12.94 -14.72 -10.48
C CYS A 379 -11.64 -14.18 -9.85
N GLY A 380 -10.91 -15.05 -9.16
CA GLY A 380 -9.61 -14.80 -8.54
C GLY A 380 -8.47 -15.62 -9.16
N ILE A 381 -8.41 -15.68 -10.49
CA ILE A 381 -7.50 -16.59 -11.25
C ILE A 381 -6.25 -15.89 -11.82
N GLY A 382 -5.83 -14.80 -11.19
CA GLY A 382 -4.66 -14.00 -11.59
C GLY A 382 -4.98 -12.91 -12.61
N SER A 383 -3.93 -12.23 -13.05
CA SER A 383 -4.01 -11.01 -13.87
C SER A 383 -2.96 -11.00 -14.98
N SER A 384 -3.21 -10.22 -16.03
CA SER A 384 -2.19 -9.68 -16.94
C SER A 384 -2.00 -8.18 -16.65
N TYR A 385 -1.41 -7.42 -17.56
CA TYR A 385 -1.15 -5.99 -17.41
C TYR A 385 -1.94 -5.13 -18.40
N PHE A 386 -2.20 -3.88 -18.04
CA PHE A 386 -2.81 -2.88 -18.94
C PHE A 386 -1.74 -2.19 -19.80
N THR A 387 -1.08 -2.95 -20.70
CA THR A 387 0.00 -2.45 -21.59
C THR A 387 -0.38 -2.34 -23.06
N ASP A 388 -1.62 -2.68 -23.44
CA ASP A 388 -2.06 -2.67 -24.85
C ASP A 388 -1.84 -1.30 -25.54
N PHE A 389 -1.97 -0.20 -24.80
CA PHE A 389 -1.81 1.17 -25.31
C PHE A 389 -0.34 1.57 -25.59
N LEU A 390 0.63 0.73 -25.19
CA LEU A 390 2.06 0.93 -25.48
C LEU A 390 2.49 0.22 -26.77
N LYS A 391 1.61 -0.52 -27.45
CA LYS A 391 1.95 -1.17 -28.72
C LYS A 391 2.39 -0.12 -29.74
N GLY A 392 3.58 -0.31 -30.30
CA GLY A 392 4.17 0.63 -31.27
C GLY A 392 4.91 1.82 -30.67
N SER A 393 4.92 1.99 -29.33
CA SER A 393 5.61 3.11 -28.67
C SER A 393 7.13 2.91 -28.54
N GLY A 394 7.64 1.71 -28.81
CA GLY A 394 9.05 1.35 -28.59
C GLY A 394 9.42 1.06 -27.13
N VAL A 395 8.49 1.19 -26.18
CA VAL A 395 8.69 0.75 -24.79
C VAL A 395 8.81 -0.77 -24.75
N GLU A 396 9.88 -1.26 -24.13
CA GLU A 396 10.17 -2.69 -24.03
C GLU A 396 9.23 -3.38 -23.02
N LEU A 397 8.61 -4.46 -23.49
CA LEU A 397 7.71 -5.30 -22.70
C LEU A 397 8.29 -6.70 -22.58
N GLN A 398 8.19 -7.27 -21.38
CA GLN A 398 8.44 -8.68 -21.13
C GLN A 398 7.38 -9.57 -21.82
N PRO A 399 7.62 -10.88 -22.02
CA PRO A 399 6.65 -11.79 -22.65
C PRO A 399 5.28 -11.84 -21.97
N ASP A 400 5.22 -11.57 -20.66
CA ASP A 400 3.97 -11.51 -19.90
C ASP A 400 3.25 -10.15 -19.99
N GLY A 401 3.88 -9.18 -20.66
CA GLY A 401 3.39 -7.82 -20.89
C GLY A 401 3.75 -6.83 -19.78
N SER A 402 4.59 -7.19 -18.80
CA SER A 402 5.14 -6.22 -17.84
C SER A 402 6.19 -5.31 -18.52
N ILE A 403 6.40 -4.10 -17.99
CA ILE A 403 7.30 -3.09 -18.57
C ILE A 403 8.70 -3.25 -17.97
N GLU A 404 9.72 -3.38 -18.82
CA GLU A 404 11.11 -3.43 -18.39
C GLU A 404 11.53 -2.09 -17.74
N THR A 405 12.09 -2.14 -16.52
CA THR A 405 12.68 -0.94 -15.91
C THR A 405 14.05 -1.20 -15.28
N ASN A 406 14.87 -0.17 -15.17
CA ASN A 406 16.09 -0.18 -14.34
C ASN A 406 15.78 0.16 -12.86
N GLU A 407 16.82 0.25 -12.03
CA GLU A 407 16.74 0.60 -10.60
C GLU A 407 16.25 2.03 -10.32
N PHE A 408 16.19 2.89 -11.34
CA PHE A 408 15.64 4.25 -11.26
C PHE A 408 14.19 4.33 -11.76
N MET A 409 13.57 3.18 -12.02
CA MET A 409 12.23 3.03 -12.61
C MET A 409 12.10 3.57 -14.04
N GLN A 410 13.22 3.75 -14.76
CA GLN A 410 13.26 4.19 -16.15
C GLN A 410 13.07 3.00 -17.09
N THR A 411 12.34 3.23 -18.18
CA THR A 411 12.25 2.28 -19.30
C THR A 411 13.45 2.44 -20.25
N ASN A 412 13.48 1.65 -21.33
CA ASN A 412 14.43 1.82 -22.43
C ASN A 412 14.24 3.14 -23.22
N VAL A 413 13.07 3.78 -23.10
CA VAL A 413 12.78 5.05 -23.78
C VAL A 413 13.13 6.23 -22.85
N PRO A 414 13.91 7.22 -23.32
CA PRO A 414 14.24 8.40 -22.54
C PRO A 414 13.00 9.12 -22.01
N ASN A 415 13.07 9.61 -20.77
CA ASN A 415 11.99 10.32 -20.08
C ASN A 415 10.68 9.53 -19.86
N VAL A 416 10.65 8.23 -20.17
CA VAL A 416 9.52 7.34 -19.88
C VAL A 416 9.89 6.41 -18.72
N TYR A 417 9.08 6.45 -17.68
CA TYR A 417 9.21 5.69 -16.44
C TYR A 417 7.99 4.78 -16.28
N ALA A 418 8.14 3.68 -15.54
CA ALA A 418 7.02 2.79 -15.22
C ALA A 418 7.10 2.28 -13.78
N GLY A 419 5.96 1.95 -13.18
CA GLY A 419 5.92 1.49 -11.80
C GLY A 419 4.53 1.03 -11.36
N GLY A 420 4.44 0.55 -10.12
CA GLY A 420 3.29 -0.26 -9.71
C GLY A 420 3.43 -1.71 -10.14
N ASP A 421 2.32 -2.44 -10.13
CA ASP A 421 2.29 -3.88 -10.45
C ASP A 421 2.84 -4.23 -11.84
N ILE A 422 2.80 -3.27 -12.77
CA ILE A 422 3.13 -3.45 -14.19
C ILE A 422 4.64 -3.43 -14.46
N ALA A 423 5.46 -2.95 -13.52
CA ALA A 423 6.89 -2.81 -13.73
C ALA A 423 7.63 -4.10 -13.40
N TYR A 424 8.44 -4.56 -14.33
CA TYR A 424 9.46 -5.58 -14.14
C TYR A 424 10.72 -4.89 -13.61
N ALA A 425 10.77 -4.75 -12.29
CA ALA A 425 11.72 -3.89 -11.59
C ALA A 425 12.63 -4.69 -10.63
N PRO A 426 13.85 -4.21 -10.35
CA PRO A 426 14.79 -4.90 -9.47
C PRO A 426 14.29 -4.96 -8.01
N VAL A 427 14.44 -6.12 -7.38
CA VAL A 427 14.11 -6.36 -5.98
C VAL A 427 15.39 -6.48 -5.18
N TRP A 428 15.68 -5.48 -4.33
CA TRP A 428 16.91 -5.42 -3.54
C TRP A 428 17.11 -6.64 -2.65
N SER A 429 16.07 -7.04 -1.91
CA SER A 429 16.12 -8.23 -1.05
C SER A 429 16.23 -9.56 -1.82
N TYR A 430 16.24 -9.52 -3.16
CA TYR A 430 16.38 -10.69 -4.02
C TYR A 430 17.55 -10.50 -5.01
N HIS A 431 18.66 -9.95 -4.51
CA HIS A 431 19.91 -9.72 -5.26
C HIS A 431 19.69 -8.89 -6.53
N ASN A 432 18.82 -7.88 -6.46
CA ASN A 432 18.41 -7.00 -7.57
C ASN A 432 17.83 -7.74 -8.79
N ARG A 433 17.41 -8.99 -8.64
CA ARG A 433 16.68 -9.69 -9.70
C ARG A 433 15.39 -8.95 -9.99
N LYS A 434 15.09 -8.78 -11.27
CA LYS A 434 13.88 -8.09 -11.72
C LYS A 434 12.67 -9.02 -11.64
N VAL A 435 11.57 -8.52 -11.09
CA VAL A 435 10.31 -9.24 -10.98
C VAL A 435 9.15 -8.25 -11.06
N ALA A 436 8.06 -8.62 -11.74
CA ALA A 436 6.81 -7.89 -11.66
C ALA A 436 5.98 -8.43 -10.49
N ILE A 437 5.84 -7.63 -9.42
CA ILE A 437 5.17 -8.03 -8.19
C ILE A 437 3.91 -7.18 -7.99
N GLY A 438 2.74 -7.83 -8.00
CA GLY A 438 1.48 -7.19 -7.67
C GLY A 438 1.33 -6.99 -6.17
N HIS A 439 1.79 -5.85 -5.65
CA HIS A 439 1.75 -5.56 -4.22
C HIS A 439 1.57 -4.07 -3.93
N TYR A 440 0.63 -3.77 -3.04
CA TYR A 440 0.16 -2.42 -2.77
C TYR A 440 1.26 -1.47 -2.26
N GLY A 441 2.01 -1.85 -1.22
CA GLY A 441 3.10 -1.02 -0.69
C GLY A 441 4.23 -0.84 -1.71
N LEU A 442 4.61 -1.92 -2.41
CA LEU A 442 5.66 -1.85 -3.43
C LEU A 442 5.27 -0.92 -4.58
N ALA A 443 3.99 -0.93 -4.98
CA ALA A 443 3.49 -0.04 -6.00
C ALA A 443 3.66 1.44 -5.64
N GLN A 444 3.41 1.80 -4.38
CA GLN A 444 3.67 3.15 -3.87
C GLN A 444 5.18 3.47 -3.87
N TYR A 445 6.02 2.51 -3.47
CA TYR A 445 7.47 2.71 -3.50
C TYR A 445 7.99 2.95 -4.92
N HIS A 446 7.51 2.19 -5.92
CA HIS A 446 7.78 2.45 -7.34
C HIS A 446 7.37 3.88 -7.74
N GLY A 447 6.24 4.38 -7.26
CA GLY A 447 5.75 5.75 -7.52
C GLY A 447 6.69 6.81 -6.96
N ARG A 448 7.11 6.66 -5.70
CA ARG A 448 8.09 7.55 -5.06
C ARG A 448 9.43 7.53 -5.80
N ALA A 449 9.96 6.33 -6.09
CA ALA A 449 11.26 6.16 -6.74
C ALA A 449 11.26 6.76 -8.15
N ALA A 450 10.20 6.56 -8.94
CA ALA A 450 10.07 7.18 -10.24
C ALA A 450 10.03 8.70 -10.15
N ALA A 451 9.20 9.28 -9.27
CA ALA A 451 9.11 10.73 -9.10
C ALA A 451 10.44 11.38 -8.70
N VAL A 452 11.16 10.79 -7.75
CA VAL A 452 12.51 11.23 -7.34
C VAL A 452 13.48 11.23 -8.53
N ASN A 453 13.47 10.17 -9.34
CA ASN A 453 14.39 10.01 -10.47
C ASN A 453 13.96 10.79 -11.73
N MET A 454 12.68 11.12 -11.88
CA MET A 454 12.21 12.08 -12.89
C MET A 454 12.84 13.46 -12.67
N LEU A 455 13.15 13.81 -11.41
CA LEU A 455 13.82 15.06 -11.03
C LEU A 455 15.35 14.97 -11.02
N GLY A 456 15.94 13.90 -11.57
CA GLY A 456 17.38 13.76 -11.76
C GLY A 456 18.18 13.44 -10.49
N LYS A 457 17.54 12.98 -9.43
CA LYS A 457 18.21 12.66 -8.15
C LYS A 457 19.04 11.37 -8.19
N ASN A 458 18.79 10.48 -9.16
CA ASN A 458 19.52 9.21 -9.37
C ASN A 458 19.61 8.36 -8.08
N GLU A 459 18.48 8.17 -7.41
CA GLU A 459 18.35 7.33 -6.22
C GLU A 459 17.84 5.94 -6.62
N PRO A 460 18.65 4.88 -6.53
CA PRO A 460 18.22 3.54 -6.91
C PRO A 460 17.23 2.98 -5.89
N ILE A 461 16.24 2.22 -6.36
CA ILE A 461 15.26 1.57 -5.50
C ILE A 461 15.90 0.43 -4.68
N LYS A 462 15.59 0.39 -3.38
CA LYS A 462 16.02 -0.67 -2.45
C LYS A 462 14.82 -1.49 -1.95
N ALA A 463 14.07 -2.08 -2.88
CA ALA A 463 12.81 -2.73 -2.59
C ALA A 463 12.95 -3.97 -1.69
N VAL A 464 12.26 -3.95 -0.54
CA VAL A 464 12.02 -5.11 0.32
C VAL A 464 10.51 -5.35 0.38
N PRO A 465 9.95 -6.25 -0.44
CA PRO A 465 8.51 -6.49 -0.47
C PRO A 465 7.98 -6.92 0.90
N TYR A 466 6.89 -6.29 1.37
CA TYR A 466 6.20 -6.63 2.62
C TYR A 466 4.69 -6.75 2.38
N PHE A 467 4.14 -7.96 2.39
CA PHE A 467 2.74 -8.25 2.11
C PHE A 467 1.93 -8.53 3.37
N TRP A 468 0.62 -8.30 3.32
CA TRP A 468 -0.30 -8.75 4.34
C TRP A 468 -1.68 -9.17 3.81
N THR A 469 -2.34 -10.06 4.55
CA THR A 469 -3.78 -10.31 4.40
C THR A 469 -4.41 -10.65 5.76
N MET A 470 -5.72 -10.46 5.86
CA MET A 470 -6.54 -10.78 7.03
C MET A 470 -7.60 -11.78 6.61
N LEU A 471 -7.59 -12.97 7.22
CA LEU A 471 -8.56 -14.04 6.93
C LEU A 471 -9.22 -14.45 8.26
N PHE A 472 -10.53 -14.21 8.41
CA PHE A 472 -11.30 -14.46 9.64
C PHE A 472 -10.63 -13.93 10.93
N GLY A 473 -10.09 -12.71 10.85
CA GLY A 473 -9.40 -12.05 11.98
C GLY A 473 -7.95 -12.53 12.21
N LYS A 474 -7.45 -13.49 11.43
CA LYS A 474 -6.05 -13.94 11.47
C LYS A 474 -5.22 -13.13 10.48
N GLY A 475 -4.20 -12.44 11.00
CA GLY A 475 -3.28 -11.62 10.21
C GLY A 475 -2.09 -12.43 9.74
N PHE A 476 -1.95 -12.56 8.42
CA PHE A 476 -0.79 -13.16 7.77
C PHE A 476 0.11 -12.03 7.26
N ARG A 477 1.38 -12.07 7.64
CA ARG A 477 2.43 -11.14 7.20
C ARG A 477 3.46 -11.90 6.40
N TYR A 478 4.02 -11.25 5.39
CA TYR A 478 5.06 -11.84 4.54
C TYR A 478 6.09 -10.78 4.16
N ALA A 479 7.38 -11.12 4.18
CA ALA A 479 8.43 -10.21 3.73
C ALA A 479 9.51 -10.95 2.93
N GLY A 480 10.13 -10.25 2.00
CA GLY A 480 11.10 -10.79 1.05
C GLY A 480 10.45 -11.36 -0.21
N HIS A 481 11.25 -11.91 -1.11
CA HIS A 481 10.79 -12.50 -2.36
C HIS A 481 11.81 -13.48 -2.91
N GLY A 482 11.34 -14.59 -3.49
CA GLY A 482 12.18 -15.53 -4.20
C GLY A 482 11.53 -16.91 -4.33
N SER A 483 12.04 -17.70 -5.28
CA SER A 483 11.78 -19.14 -5.31
C SER A 483 12.42 -19.82 -4.10
N TYR A 484 11.82 -20.89 -3.59
CA TYR A 484 12.34 -21.69 -2.48
C TYR A 484 12.32 -23.19 -2.80
N ASP A 485 13.13 -23.96 -2.09
CA ASP A 485 13.18 -25.43 -2.14
C ASP A 485 12.98 -26.10 -0.78
N ASP A 486 13.02 -25.33 0.32
CA ASP A 486 12.73 -25.83 1.67
C ASP A 486 12.02 -24.77 2.53
N ILE A 487 11.34 -25.23 3.59
CA ILE A 487 10.67 -24.37 4.56
C ILE A 487 11.01 -24.84 5.98
N ILE A 488 11.56 -23.94 6.79
CA ILE A 488 11.73 -24.15 8.23
C ILE A 488 10.59 -23.47 8.97
N TYR A 489 9.99 -24.17 9.93
CA TYR A 489 8.87 -23.67 10.73
C TYR A 489 9.27 -23.46 12.19
N ALA A 490 8.73 -22.40 12.79
CA ALA A 490 8.78 -22.14 14.22
C ALA A 490 7.37 -21.89 14.75
N GLY A 491 6.99 -22.54 15.84
CA GLY A 491 5.65 -22.45 16.42
C GLY A 491 4.65 -23.48 15.85
N ASP A 492 3.37 -23.16 15.93
CA ASP A 492 2.25 -24.05 15.59
C ASP A 492 1.56 -23.57 14.30
N VAL A 493 1.81 -24.29 13.20
CA VAL A 493 1.26 -23.95 11.88
C VAL A 493 -0.24 -24.23 11.84
N GLU A 494 -0.66 -25.36 12.38
CA GLU A 494 -2.04 -25.81 12.44
C GLU A 494 -2.89 -24.87 13.30
N GLY A 495 -2.36 -24.38 14.42
CA GLY A 495 -2.98 -23.37 15.28
C GLY A 495 -2.88 -21.93 14.78
N LEU A 496 -2.28 -21.68 13.61
CA LEU A 496 -2.05 -20.36 13.01
C LEU A 496 -1.28 -19.40 13.94
N LYS A 497 -0.30 -19.94 14.68
CA LYS A 497 0.65 -19.17 15.50
C LYS A 497 2.07 -19.63 15.17
N PHE A 498 2.58 -19.17 14.03
CA PHE A 498 3.83 -19.66 13.46
C PHE A 498 4.62 -18.58 12.75
N MET A 499 5.90 -18.87 12.55
CA MET A 499 6.76 -18.26 11.55
C MET A 499 7.30 -19.34 10.62
N ALA A 500 7.33 -19.06 9.32
CA ALA A 500 7.87 -19.92 8.29
C ALA A 500 8.96 -19.17 7.53
N PHE A 501 10.12 -19.80 7.40
CA PHE A 501 11.29 -19.31 6.68
C PHE A 501 11.39 -20.08 5.37
N PHE A 502 11.35 -19.39 4.24
CA PHE A 502 11.44 -19.99 2.91
C PHE A 502 12.88 -19.90 2.44
N LEU A 503 13.49 -21.05 2.17
CA LEU A 503 14.90 -21.16 1.85
C LEU A 503 15.11 -21.46 0.37
N LYS A 504 16.10 -20.79 -0.22
CA LYS A 504 16.72 -21.23 -1.47
C LYS A 504 18.12 -21.70 -1.13
N GLU A 505 18.37 -23.00 -1.27
CA GLU A 505 19.60 -23.65 -0.81
C GLU A 505 19.79 -23.45 0.72
N HIS A 506 20.59 -22.46 1.11
CA HIS A 506 20.89 -22.13 2.50
C HIS A 506 20.41 -20.75 2.93
N GLU A 507 20.01 -19.87 2.01
CA GLU A 507 19.58 -18.49 2.29
C GLU A 507 18.07 -18.43 2.50
N VAL A 508 17.63 -17.70 3.53
CA VAL A 508 16.22 -17.36 3.74
C VAL A 508 15.87 -16.20 2.80
N VAL A 509 15.13 -16.49 1.73
CA VAL A 509 14.75 -15.49 0.72
C VAL A 509 13.46 -14.75 1.07
N SER A 510 12.62 -15.36 1.90
CA SER A 510 11.39 -14.75 2.40
C SER A 510 10.89 -15.42 3.67
N VAL A 511 9.97 -14.76 4.36
CA VAL A 511 9.30 -15.29 5.57
C VAL A 511 7.80 -15.03 5.51
N THR A 512 7.01 -15.90 6.14
CA THR A 512 5.58 -15.66 6.45
C THR A 512 5.34 -15.90 7.93
N SER A 513 4.44 -15.14 8.54
CA SER A 513 3.97 -15.45 9.89
C SER A 513 2.47 -15.23 10.05
N CYS A 514 1.89 -15.93 11.02
CA CYS A 514 0.59 -15.59 11.60
C CYS A 514 0.72 -15.58 13.13
N GLY A 515 0.22 -14.53 13.78
CA GLY A 515 0.20 -14.43 15.25
C GLY A 515 1.57 -14.28 15.94
N MET A 516 2.60 -13.86 15.19
CA MET A 516 3.99 -13.71 15.67
C MET A 516 4.60 -12.33 15.35
N ASP A 517 3.76 -11.29 15.28
CA ASP A 517 4.23 -9.91 15.10
C ASP A 517 5.18 -9.53 16.26
N PRO A 518 6.26 -8.74 16.03
CA PRO A 518 6.63 -8.07 14.78
C PRO A 518 7.73 -8.80 13.98
N LEU A 519 7.84 -10.13 14.07
CA LEU A 519 9.00 -10.85 13.51
C LEU A 519 9.20 -10.62 12.01
N VAL A 520 8.14 -10.56 11.22
CA VAL A 520 8.25 -10.29 9.77
C VAL A 520 8.78 -8.88 9.50
N SER A 521 8.40 -7.89 10.30
CA SER A 521 8.97 -6.52 10.20
C SER A 521 10.43 -6.48 10.59
N LYS A 522 10.85 -7.25 11.62
CA LYS A 522 12.27 -7.39 11.97
C LYS A 522 13.08 -8.00 10.83
N PHE A 523 12.54 -9.04 10.17
CA PHE A 523 13.19 -9.64 9.02
C PHE A 523 13.30 -8.66 7.84
N ALA A 524 12.26 -7.87 7.57
CA ALA A 524 12.29 -6.85 6.53
C ALA A 524 13.34 -5.74 6.80
N GLU A 525 13.53 -5.33 8.07
CA GLU A 525 14.60 -4.41 8.44
C GLU A 525 15.98 -5.01 8.19
N ARG A 526 16.19 -6.28 8.57
CA ARG A 526 17.45 -6.99 8.26
C ARG A 526 17.77 -7.00 6.78
N LEU A 527 16.79 -7.34 5.93
CA LEU A 527 16.98 -7.33 4.47
C LEU A 527 17.32 -5.95 3.92
N ALA A 528 16.71 -4.90 4.46
CA ALA A 528 16.99 -3.53 4.02
C ALA A 528 18.39 -3.05 4.43
N GLU A 529 18.94 -3.59 5.52
CA GLU A 529 20.30 -3.37 5.99
C GLU A 529 21.31 -4.35 5.35
N ASP A 530 20.90 -5.12 4.34
CA ASP A 530 21.70 -6.16 3.67
C ASP A 530 22.20 -7.27 4.63
N ARG A 531 21.50 -7.46 5.76
CA ARG A 531 21.76 -8.53 6.73
C ARG A 531 20.94 -9.77 6.39
N LYS A 532 21.56 -10.70 5.66
CA LYS A 532 20.96 -11.99 5.30
C LYS A 532 20.76 -12.90 6.51
N LEU A 533 19.92 -13.91 6.34
CA LEU A 533 19.65 -14.97 7.31
C LEU A 533 19.81 -16.31 6.60
N TYR A 534 20.49 -17.25 7.24
CA TYR A 534 20.79 -18.56 6.66
C TYR A 534 20.26 -19.70 7.51
N ARG A 535 20.19 -20.90 6.93
CA ARG A 535 19.79 -22.12 7.63
C ARG A 535 20.54 -22.34 8.94
N SER A 536 21.85 -22.07 8.97
CA SER A 536 22.69 -22.23 10.16
C SER A 536 22.21 -21.39 11.34
N ASP A 537 21.60 -20.24 11.06
CA ASP A 537 21.09 -19.32 12.08
C ASP A 537 19.77 -19.81 12.70
N LEU A 538 19.19 -20.90 12.18
CA LEU A 538 17.88 -21.41 12.55
C LEU A 538 17.90 -22.79 13.24
N GLN A 539 19.07 -23.41 13.45
CA GLN A 539 19.16 -24.83 13.86
C GLN A 539 18.80 -25.09 15.33
N GLU A 540 19.20 -24.22 16.26
CA GLU A 540 18.97 -24.41 17.70
C GLU A 540 17.67 -23.75 18.18
N ASP A 541 17.56 -22.44 17.99
CA ASP A 541 16.36 -21.63 18.23
C ASP A 541 16.07 -20.82 16.95
N PRO A 542 15.10 -21.24 16.12
CA PRO A 542 14.75 -20.54 14.88
C PRO A 542 14.35 -19.07 15.05
N LEU A 543 14.12 -18.60 16.28
CA LEU A 543 13.74 -17.22 16.59
C LEU A 543 14.86 -16.42 17.26
N ALA A 544 16.03 -17.00 17.53
CA ALA A 544 17.14 -16.34 18.22
C ALA A 544 17.63 -15.07 17.48
N TRP A 545 17.65 -15.11 16.14
CA TRP A 545 18.04 -13.97 15.30
C TRP A 545 17.22 -12.70 15.56
N SER A 546 16.02 -12.83 16.10
CA SER A 546 15.10 -11.71 16.37
C SER A 546 15.38 -10.96 17.68
N LYS A 547 16.23 -11.53 18.54
CA LYS A 547 16.62 -10.97 19.84
C LYS A 547 17.86 -10.06 19.74
N ALA A 548 18.68 -10.26 18.70
CA ALA A 548 19.81 -9.41 18.39
C ALA A 548 19.32 -8.21 17.54
N ALA A 549 19.02 -7.09 18.22
CA ALA A 549 18.86 -5.79 17.56
C ALA A 549 20.24 -5.14 17.46
#